data_AF-A0A7Z0WRV9-F1
#
_entry.id   AF-A0A7Z0WRV9-F1
#
_cell.length_a   1.000
_cell.length_b   1.000
_cell.length_c   1.000
_cell.angle_alpha   90.00
_cell.angle_beta   90.00
_cell.angle_gamma   90.00
#
_symmetry.space_group_name_H-M   'P 1'
#
loop_
_entity.id
_entity.type
_entity.pdbx_description
1 polymer ?
#
loop_
_entity_poly.entity_id
_entity_poly.type
_entity_poly.pdbx_seq_one_letter_code
_entity_poly.pdbx_strand_id
1 'polypeptide(L)'
;MQYWTIGVHSAVGVIFLVSSVSKVRNRAAFDSFVDSVRTMRLLGPAWSLPVAVAVVATEFLIWVLLAIPARLVSAAGLVLAAGLLLVLAGAIAVAVRRGVRAPCRCFGGSVSPLGPWQAVRNVVLASAALGAAMTGLTPGPTQPAGVAVAVVAGVVLGYLVAVSDDLIELFAGVDAPA
;
A
#
# COMPACT_ATOMS: atom_id res chain seq x y z
N MET A 1 -2.12 8.66 21.84
CA MET A 1 -1.93 7.34 21.19
C MET A 1 -3.15 6.93 20.37
N GLN A 2 -4.37 6.97 20.89
CA GLN A 2 -5.55 6.50 20.13
C GLN A 2 -5.84 7.29 18.83
N TYR A 3 -5.75 8.62 18.85
CA TYR A 3 -5.94 9.41 17.62
C TYR A 3 -4.89 9.08 16.54
N TRP A 4 -3.67 8.76 16.95
CA TRP A 4 -2.63 8.30 16.02
C TRP A 4 -2.96 6.92 15.44
N THR A 5 -3.36 5.96 16.27
CA THR A 5 -3.83 4.64 15.79
C THR A 5 -4.98 4.76 14.81
N ILE A 6 -5.97 5.60 15.11
CA ILE A 6 -7.13 5.85 14.24
C ILE A 6 -6.67 6.43 12.91
N GLY A 7 -5.80 7.45 12.93
CA GLY A 7 -5.26 8.04 11.71
C GLY A 7 -4.48 7.05 10.85
N VAL A 8 -3.59 6.25 11.45
CA VAL A 8 -2.83 5.21 10.74
C VAL A 8 -3.75 4.13 10.17
N HIS A 9 -4.74 3.67 10.95
CA HIS A 9 -5.73 2.70 10.49
C HIS A 9 -6.49 3.23 9.27
N SER A 10 -7.00 4.46 9.35
CA SER A 10 -7.70 5.10 8.23
C SER A 10 -6.80 5.26 7.00
N ALA A 11 -5.53 5.67 7.18
CA ALA A 11 -4.57 5.81 6.09
C ALA A 11 -4.30 4.46 5.40
N VAL A 12 -3.96 3.43 6.17
CA VAL A 12 -3.68 2.08 5.65
C VAL A 12 -4.93 1.51 4.95
N GLY A 13 -6.11 1.68 5.54
CA GLY A 13 -7.37 1.23 4.95
C GLY A 13 -7.64 1.87 3.58
N VAL A 14 -7.43 3.19 3.45
CA VAL A 14 -7.59 3.91 2.17
C VAL A 14 -6.54 3.49 1.15
N ILE A 15 -5.28 3.33 1.56
CA ILE A 15 -4.20 2.89 0.66
C ILE A 15 -4.53 1.53 0.06
N PHE A 16 -4.91 0.55 0.89
CA PHE A 16 -5.26 -0.80 0.40
C PHE A 16 -6.56 -0.83 -0.40
N LEU A 17 -7.54 0.02 -0.07
CA LEU A 17 -8.74 0.20 -0.88
C LEU A 17 -8.41 0.74 -2.27
N VAL A 18 -7.66 1.84 -2.36
CA VAL A 18 -7.25 2.43 -3.64
C VAL A 18 -6.41 1.44 -4.45
N SER A 19 -5.49 0.75 -3.79
CA SER A 19 -4.61 -0.24 -4.40
C SER A 19 -5.38 -1.43 -5.00
N SER A 20 -6.34 -1.99 -4.26
CA SER A 20 -7.16 -3.12 -4.70
C SER A 20 -8.11 -2.73 -5.83
N VAL A 21 -8.87 -1.63 -5.65
CA VAL A 21 -9.81 -1.11 -6.67
C VAL A 21 -9.08 -0.82 -7.98
N SER A 22 -7.89 -0.23 -7.93
CA SER A 22 -7.11 0.09 -9.13
C SER A 22 -6.67 -1.16 -9.92
N LYS A 23 -6.47 -2.30 -9.26
CA LYS A 23 -6.08 -3.56 -9.92
C LYS A 23 -7.26 -4.36 -10.46
N VAL A 24 -8.45 -4.24 -9.86
CA VAL A 24 -9.65 -4.98 -10.30
C VAL A 24 -10.61 -4.15 -11.15
N ARG A 25 -10.34 -2.86 -11.35
CA ARG A 25 -11.24 -1.94 -12.09
C ARG A 25 -11.57 -2.44 -13.50
N ASN A 26 -10.62 -3.06 -14.19
CA ASN A 26 -10.86 -3.73 -15.48
C ASN A 26 -9.82 -4.83 -15.72
N ARG A 27 -10.10 -5.70 -16.69
CA ARG A 27 -9.23 -6.83 -17.04
C ARG A 27 -7.85 -6.38 -17.52
N ALA A 28 -7.77 -5.28 -18.26
CA ALA A 28 -6.51 -4.72 -18.75
C ALA A 28 -5.58 -4.24 -17.62
N ALA A 29 -6.13 -3.69 -16.54
CA ALA A 29 -5.39 -3.25 -15.36
C ALA A 29 -4.80 -4.45 -14.61
N PHE A 30 -5.58 -5.52 -14.47
CA PHE A 30 -5.10 -6.76 -13.88
C PHE A 30 -4.00 -7.42 -14.75
N ASP A 31 -4.22 -7.51 -16.06
CA ASP A 31 -3.24 -8.08 -16.99
C ASP A 31 -1.93 -7.27 -16.97
N SER A 32 -2.02 -5.94 -16.88
CA SER A 32 -0.85 -5.07 -16.75
C SER A 32 -0.09 -5.27 -15.43
N PHE A 33 -0.80 -5.57 -14.34
CA PHE A 33 -0.19 -5.90 -13.06
C PHE A 33 0.54 -7.25 -13.12
N VAL A 34 -0.10 -8.28 -13.71
CA VAL A 34 0.52 -9.59 -13.95
C VAL A 34 1.78 -9.44 -14.82
N ASP A 35 1.71 -8.61 -15.87
CA ASP A 35 2.86 -8.35 -16.73
C ASP A 35 4.00 -7.68 -15.95
N SER A 36 3.69 -6.68 -15.12
CA SER A 36 4.69 -6.04 -14.26
C SER A 36 5.40 -7.04 -13.33
N VAL A 37 4.65 -7.99 -12.74
CA VAL A 37 5.22 -9.08 -11.92
C VAL A 37 6.11 -9.99 -12.75
N ARG A 38 5.75 -10.28 -14.01
CA ARG A 38 6.59 -11.05 -14.95
C ARG A 38 7.87 -10.30 -15.30
N THR A 39 7.78 -9.01 -15.63
CA THR A 39 8.93 -8.18 -16.02
C THR A 39 9.95 -8.02 -14.89
N MET A 40 9.50 -8.07 -13.63
CA MET A 40 10.40 -8.05 -12.46
C MET A 40 11.34 -9.27 -12.41
N ARG A 41 11.02 -10.38 -13.10
CA ARG A 41 11.83 -11.61 -13.18
C ARG A 41 12.29 -12.13 -11.80
N LEU A 42 11.50 -11.84 -10.76
CA LEU A 42 11.73 -12.30 -9.39
C LEU A 42 11.33 -13.77 -9.23
N LEU A 43 10.35 -14.20 -10.03
CA LEU A 43 9.71 -15.51 -9.97
C LEU A 43 9.65 -16.12 -11.38
N GLY A 44 9.51 -17.44 -11.45
CA GLY A 44 9.29 -18.13 -12.73
C GLY A 44 7.96 -17.71 -13.39
N PRO A 45 7.82 -17.81 -14.73
CA PRO A 45 6.61 -17.39 -15.45
C PRO A 45 5.32 -18.02 -14.91
N ALA A 46 5.40 -19.29 -14.48
CA ALA A 46 4.29 -20.04 -13.90
C ALA A 46 3.76 -19.47 -12.57
N TRP A 47 4.60 -18.73 -11.82
CA TRP A 47 4.26 -18.19 -10.50
C TRP A 47 3.75 -16.74 -10.56
N SER A 48 3.93 -16.05 -11.68
CA SER A 48 3.52 -14.64 -11.83
C SER A 48 2.03 -14.42 -11.60
N LEU A 49 1.18 -15.27 -12.19
CA LEU A 49 -0.27 -15.17 -12.07
C LEU A 49 -0.76 -15.57 -10.67
N PRO A 50 -0.38 -16.73 -10.09
CA PRO A 50 -0.72 -17.07 -8.72
C PRO A 50 -0.33 -16.00 -7.70
N VAL A 51 0.86 -15.41 -7.82
CA VAL A 51 1.32 -14.36 -6.91
C VAL A 51 0.54 -13.07 -7.12
N ALA A 52 0.23 -12.68 -8.35
CA ALA A 52 -0.61 -11.51 -8.61
C ALA A 52 -2.01 -11.67 -7.98
N VAL A 53 -2.63 -12.84 -8.14
CA VAL A 53 -3.92 -13.16 -7.50
C VAL A 53 -3.79 -13.15 -5.98
N ALA A 54 -2.74 -13.75 -5.42
CA ALA A 54 -2.52 -13.79 -3.98
C ALA A 54 -2.33 -12.39 -3.37
N VAL A 55 -1.61 -11.51 -4.07
CA VAL A 55 -1.44 -10.11 -3.64
C VAL A 55 -2.79 -9.40 -3.63
N VAL A 56 -3.56 -9.44 -4.72
CA VAL A 56 -4.88 -8.80 -4.79
C VAL A 56 -5.82 -9.36 -3.71
N ALA A 57 -5.85 -10.67 -3.52
CA ALA A 57 -6.65 -11.30 -2.48
C ALA A 57 -6.23 -10.83 -1.08
N THR A 58 -4.93 -10.68 -0.84
CA THR A 58 -4.39 -10.16 0.43
C THR A 58 -4.77 -8.68 0.63
N GLU A 59 -4.72 -7.85 -0.41
CA GLU A 59 -5.13 -6.45 -0.35
C GLU A 59 -6.61 -6.31 0.03
N PHE A 60 -7.49 -7.12 -0.58
CA PHE A 60 -8.91 -7.18 -0.22
C PHE A 60 -9.11 -7.66 1.21
N LEU A 61 -8.38 -8.71 1.60
CA LEU A 61 -8.47 -9.27 2.94
C LEU A 61 -8.09 -8.21 3.98
N ILE A 62 -6.98 -7.50 3.79
CA ILE A 62 -6.57 -6.38 4.67
C ILE A 62 -7.69 -5.35 4.79
N TRP A 63 -8.27 -4.90 3.68
CA TRP A 63 -9.36 -3.93 3.71
C TRP A 63 -10.58 -4.43 4.50
N VAL A 64 -10.99 -5.68 4.30
CA VAL A 64 -12.09 -6.31 5.05
C VAL A 64 -11.77 -6.41 6.54
N LEU A 65 -10.57 -6.86 6.92
CA LEU A 65 -10.13 -6.95 8.32
C LEU A 65 -10.14 -5.57 9.01
N LEU A 66 -9.75 -4.52 8.28
CA LEU A 66 -9.74 -3.15 8.79
C LEU A 66 -11.16 -2.54 8.87
N ALA A 67 -12.12 -3.03 8.09
CA ALA A 67 -13.51 -2.55 8.13
C ALA A 67 -14.31 -3.16 9.30
N ILE A 68 -13.90 -4.32 9.82
CA ILE A 68 -14.56 -4.97 10.95
C ILE A 68 -14.22 -4.22 12.25
N PRO A 69 -15.22 -3.76 13.03
CA PRO A 69 -15.01 -2.98 14.26
C PRO A 69 -14.62 -3.87 15.45
N ALA A 70 -13.65 -4.76 15.26
CA ALA A 70 -13.13 -5.65 16.30
C ALA A 70 -11.61 -5.47 16.42
N ARG A 71 -11.14 -5.06 17.60
CA ARG A 71 -9.74 -4.65 17.82
C ARG A 71 -8.70 -5.71 17.42
N LEU A 72 -8.94 -6.98 17.78
CA LEU A 72 -8.06 -8.07 17.40
C LEU A 72 -8.02 -8.27 15.88
N VAL A 73 -9.18 -8.13 15.22
CA VAL A 73 -9.31 -8.27 13.76
C VAL A 73 -8.61 -7.12 13.05
N SER A 74 -8.80 -5.88 13.52
CA SER A 74 -8.12 -4.71 12.99
C SER A 74 -6.60 -4.80 13.19
N ALA A 75 -6.13 -5.24 14.36
CA ALA A 75 -4.70 -5.44 14.62
C ALA A 75 -4.11 -6.51 13.70
N ALA A 76 -4.81 -7.62 13.47
CA ALA A 76 -4.40 -8.64 12.51
C ALA A 76 -4.34 -8.07 11.07
N GLY A 77 -5.31 -7.24 10.69
CA GLY A 77 -5.30 -6.51 9.41
C GLY A 77 -4.10 -5.59 9.25
N LEU A 78 -3.73 -4.84 10.29
CA LEU A 78 -2.54 -3.96 10.30
C LEU A 78 -1.23 -4.75 10.23
N VAL A 79 -1.13 -5.89 10.92
CA VAL A 79 0.04 -6.78 10.84
C VAL A 79 0.16 -7.40 9.45
N LEU A 80 -0.96 -7.85 8.86
CA LEU A 80 -0.99 -8.37 7.50
C LEU A 80 -0.60 -7.29 6.48
N ALA A 81 -1.10 -6.07 6.65
CA ALA A 81 -0.71 -4.90 5.86
C ALA A 81 0.78 -4.63 5.94
N ALA A 82 1.36 -4.61 7.15
CA ALA A 82 2.79 -4.43 7.34
C ALA A 82 3.60 -5.54 6.65
N GLY A 83 3.18 -6.79 6.79
CA GLY A 83 3.81 -7.93 6.12
C GLY A 83 3.81 -7.78 4.60
N LEU A 84 2.66 -7.46 4.01
CA LEU A 84 2.56 -7.24 2.57
C LEU A 84 3.42 -6.06 2.10
N LEU A 85 3.42 -4.94 2.83
CA LEU A 85 4.26 -3.78 2.53
C LEU A 85 5.77 -4.13 2.56
N LEU A 86 6.21 -4.93 3.54
CA LEU A 86 7.61 -5.38 3.64
C LEU A 86 7.99 -6.35 2.52
N VAL A 87 7.10 -7.27 2.15
CA VAL A 87 7.30 -8.17 1.00
C VAL A 87 7.45 -7.36 -0.29
N LEU A 88 6.58 -6.36 -0.50
CA LEU A 88 6.67 -5.46 -1.64
C LEU A 88 7.96 -4.62 -1.61
N ALA A 89 8.34 -4.09 -0.45
CA ALA A 89 9.60 -3.35 -0.30
C ALA A 89 10.82 -4.22 -0.63
N GLY A 90 10.82 -5.48 -0.20
CA GLY A 90 11.85 -6.47 -0.53
C GLY A 90 11.90 -6.77 -2.02
N ALA A 91 10.74 -7.00 -2.66
CA ALA A 91 10.64 -7.23 -4.09
C ALA A 91 11.20 -6.04 -4.90
N ILE A 92 10.84 -4.81 -4.51
CA ILE A 92 11.37 -3.56 -5.08
C ILE A 92 12.89 -3.49 -4.91
N ALA A 93 13.40 -3.72 -3.69
CA ALA A 93 14.83 -3.67 -3.42
C ALA A 93 15.62 -4.70 -4.24
N VAL A 94 15.10 -5.92 -4.40
CA VAL A 94 15.73 -6.94 -5.26
C VAL A 94 15.66 -6.56 -6.73
N ALA A 95 14.54 -6.03 -7.22
CA ALA A 95 14.40 -5.58 -8.61
C ALA A 95 15.38 -4.45 -8.94
N VAL A 96 15.49 -3.45 -8.05
CA VAL A 96 16.45 -2.33 -8.18
C VAL A 96 17.89 -2.84 -8.18
N ARG A 97 18.25 -3.76 -7.26
CA ARG A 97 19.58 -4.38 -7.23
C ARG A 97 19.91 -5.18 -8.49
N ARG A 98 18.90 -5.74 -9.16
CA ARG A 98 19.04 -6.47 -10.44
C ARG A 98 19.01 -5.54 -11.66
N GLY A 99 18.91 -4.22 -11.46
CA GLY A 99 18.85 -3.24 -12.55
C GLY A 99 17.55 -3.28 -13.35
N VAL A 100 16.48 -3.88 -12.82
CA VAL A 100 15.19 -3.98 -13.52
C VAL A 100 14.47 -2.64 -13.45
N ARG A 101 14.30 -2.00 -14.60
CA ARG A 101 13.52 -0.75 -14.76
C ARG A 101 12.10 -1.05 -15.24
N ALA A 102 11.38 -1.88 -14.49
CA ALA A 102 9.97 -2.13 -14.73
C ALA A 102 9.12 -1.06 -14.01
N PRO A 103 7.95 -0.69 -14.54
CA PRO A 103 7.02 0.20 -13.83
C PRO A 103 6.47 -0.49 -12.57
N CYS A 104 6.42 0.22 -11.44
CA CYS A 104 5.89 -0.32 -10.20
C CYS A 104 4.38 -0.06 -10.11
N ARG A 105 3.55 -0.99 -10.59
CA ARG A 105 2.08 -0.88 -10.48
C ARG A 105 1.52 -1.30 -9.13
N CYS A 106 2.32 -1.29 -8.07
CA CYS A 106 1.93 -1.80 -6.74
C CYS A 106 0.81 -0.99 -6.09
N PHE A 107 0.67 0.31 -6.37
CA PHE A 107 -0.40 1.16 -5.84
C PHE A 107 -1.36 1.69 -6.93
N GLY A 108 -1.25 1.18 -8.16
CA GLY A 108 -2.04 1.60 -9.32
C GLY A 108 -1.30 2.61 -10.21
N GLY A 109 -1.73 2.68 -11.48
CA GLY A 109 -1.47 3.79 -12.41
C GLY A 109 -0.05 4.01 -12.92
N SER A 110 0.91 4.17 -12.02
CA SER A 110 2.21 4.76 -12.33
C SER A 110 3.04 3.91 -13.29
N VAL A 111 3.61 4.58 -14.29
CA VAL A 111 4.60 4.03 -15.21
C VAL A 111 6.04 4.41 -14.81
N SER A 112 6.18 5.09 -13.67
CA SER A 112 7.47 5.52 -13.14
C SER A 112 8.38 4.30 -12.84
N PRO A 113 9.66 4.36 -13.24
CA PRO A 113 10.61 3.28 -12.99
C PRO A 113 10.83 3.10 -11.49
N LEU A 114 10.93 1.82 -11.07
CA LEU A 114 11.26 1.42 -9.69
C LEU A 114 12.47 2.18 -9.14
N GLY A 115 12.26 2.90 -8.03
CA GLY A 115 13.27 3.65 -7.29
C GLY A 115 13.36 3.24 -5.82
N PRO A 116 14.43 3.65 -5.12
CA PRO A 116 14.61 3.36 -3.70
C PRO A 116 13.52 4.02 -2.83
N TRP A 117 12.91 5.11 -3.31
CA TRP A 117 11.85 5.82 -2.60
C TRP A 117 10.61 4.96 -2.32
N GLN A 118 10.16 4.12 -3.27
CA GLN A 118 9.00 3.26 -3.04
C GLN A 118 9.26 2.22 -1.93
N ALA A 119 10.49 1.72 -1.81
CA ALA A 119 10.88 0.83 -0.72
C ALA A 119 10.85 1.55 0.64
N VAL A 120 11.37 2.79 0.71
CA VAL A 120 11.34 3.61 1.93
C VAL A 120 9.91 3.88 2.36
N ARG A 121 9.04 4.31 1.44
CA ARG A 121 7.61 4.54 1.70
C ARG A 121 6.95 3.31 2.32
N ASN A 122 7.17 2.13 1.74
CA ASN A 122 6.57 0.89 2.24
C ASN A 122 7.09 0.51 3.63
N VAL A 123 8.38 0.70 3.91
CA VAL A 123 8.96 0.44 5.24
C VAL A 123 8.40 1.40 6.30
N VAL A 124 8.23 2.68 5.96
CA VAL A 124 7.63 3.68 6.86
C VAL A 124 6.15 3.36 7.13
N LEU A 125 5.40 2.96 6.10
CA LEU A 125 4.00 2.53 6.28
C LEU A 125 3.90 1.26 7.12
N ALA A 126 4.81 0.31 6.93
CA ALA A 126 4.85 -0.92 7.70
C ALA A 126 5.16 -0.67 9.19
N SER A 127 6.12 0.22 9.48
CA SER A 127 6.45 0.57 10.87
C SER A 127 5.30 1.32 11.56
N ALA A 128 4.63 2.23 10.85
CA ALA A 128 3.44 2.91 11.34
C ALA A 128 2.31 1.90 11.63
N ALA A 129 2.04 0.97 10.71
CA ALA A 129 1.00 -0.05 10.87
C ALA A 129 1.27 -0.99 12.06
N LEU A 130 2.51 -1.45 12.24
CA LEU A 130 2.91 -2.25 13.40
C LEU A 130 2.75 -1.47 14.71
N GLY A 131 3.20 -0.22 14.72
CA GLY A 131 3.03 0.65 15.87
C GLY A 131 1.56 0.86 16.24
N ALA A 132 0.69 1.10 15.26
CA ALA A 132 -0.74 1.22 15.45
C ALA A 132 -1.39 -0.08 15.96
N ALA A 133 -0.93 -1.25 15.48
CA ALA A 133 -1.39 -2.55 15.96
C ALA A 133 -1.05 -2.76 17.44
N MET A 134 0.14 -2.36 17.87
CA MET A 134 0.57 -2.46 19.27
C MET A 134 -0.21 -1.53 20.19
N THR A 135 -0.45 -0.29 19.77
CA THR A 135 -1.17 0.71 20.59
C THR A 135 -2.69 0.61 20.50
N GLY A 136 -3.24 -0.08 19.49
CA GLY A 136 -4.69 -0.22 19.30
C GLY A 136 -5.38 -1.19 20.27
N LEU A 137 -4.60 -2.00 21.00
CA LEU A 137 -5.11 -2.97 21.96
C LEU A 137 -5.49 -2.33 23.31
N THR A 138 -4.95 -1.15 23.62
CA THR A 138 -5.20 -0.44 24.88
C THR A 138 -6.32 0.60 24.71
N PRO A 139 -7.51 0.38 25.29
CA PRO A 139 -8.55 1.39 25.28
C PRO A 139 -8.13 2.60 26.12
N GLY A 140 -8.45 3.78 25.60
CA GLY A 140 -8.38 5.05 26.28
C GLY A 140 -9.62 5.91 25.98
N PRO A 141 -9.77 7.02 26.69
CA PRO A 141 -10.84 7.98 26.42
C PRO A 141 -10.63 8.69 25.08
N THR A 142 -11.69 8.75 24.27
CA THR A 142 -11.71 9.47 22.99
C THR A 142 -12.87 10.46 22.96
N GLN A 143 -12.64 11.61 22.32
CA GLN A 143 -13.68 12.60 22.04
C GLN A 143 -14.09 12.49 20.57
N PRO A 144 -15.39 12.58 20.23
CA PRO A 144 -15.87 12.42 18.85
C PRO A 144 -15.18 13.35 17.84
N ALA A 145 -14.93 14.61 18.22
CA ALA A 145 -14.25 15.58 17.37
C ALA A 145 -12.80 15.15 17.06
N GLY A 146 -12.06 14.64 18.05
CA GLY A 146 -10.70 14.16 17.84
C GLY A 146 -10.65 12.91 16.95
N VAL A 147 -11.66 12.03 17.05
CA VAL A 147 -11.80 10.87 16.16
C VAL A 147 -12.04 11.33 14.73
N ALA A 148 -12.96 12.28 14.51
CA ALA A 148 -13.25 12.81 13.18
C ALA A 148 -12.00 13.44 12.53
N VAL A 149 -11.25 14.26 13.27
CA VAL A 149 -10.00 14.86 12.78
C VAL A 149 -8.96 13.77 12.44
N ALA A 150 -8.78 12.77 13.29
CA ALA A 150 -7.84 11.68 13.06
C ALA A 150 -8.20 10.86 11.80
N VAL A 151 -9.49 10.54 11.61
CA VAL A 151 -9.98 9.83 10.42
C VAL A 151 -9.74 10.66 9.16
N VAL A 152 -10.15 11.93 9.15
CA VAL A 152 -9.99 12.81 7.98
C VAL A 152 -8.52 12.99 7.64
N ALA A 153 -7.67 13.27 8.63
CA ALA A 153 -6.23 13.39 8.43
C ALA A 153 -5.63 12.09 7.88
N GLY A 154 -6.02 10.94 8.45
CA GLY A 154 -5.58 9.62 7.99
C GLY A 154 -6.01 9.32 6.56
N VAL A 155 -7.27 9.59 6.20
CA VAL A 155 -7.81 9.40 4.84
C VAL A 155 -7.06 10.28 3.84
N VAL A 156 -6.89 11.57 4.14
CA VAL A 156 -6.19 12.52 3.26
C VAL A 156 -4.73 12.09 3.07
N LEU A 157 -4.01 11.82 4.16
CA LEU A 157 -2.61 11.37 4.09
C LEU A 157 -2.49 10.04 3.35
N GLY A 158 -3.36 9.07 3.63
CA GLY A 158 -3.39 7.78 2.96
C GLY A 158 -3.64 7.92 1.45
N TYR A 159 -4.57 8.77 1.07
CA TYR A 159 -4.84 9.05 -0.34
C TYR A 159 -3.65 9.73 -1.03
N LEU A 160 -3.08 10.77 -0.42
CA LEU A 160 -1.88 11.45 -0.95
C LEU A 160 -0.70 10.49 -1.13
N VAL A 161 -0.50 9.58 -0.17
CA VAL A 161 0.52 8.53 -0.25
C VAL A 161 0.20 7.56 -1.39
N ALA A 162 -1.05 7.16 -1.57
CA ALA A 162 -1.45 6.27 -2.66
C ALA A 162 -1.20 6.88 -4.05
N VAL A 163 -1.44 8.19 -4.21
CA VAL A 163 -1.22 8.91 -5.49
C VAL A 163 0.16 9.55 -5.60
N SER A 164 1.05 9.36 -4.61
CA SER A 164 2.34 10.04 -4.57
C SER A 164 3.25 9.72 -5.76
N ASP A 165 3.20 8.48 -6.26
CA ASP A 165 3.97 8.10 -7.45
C ASP A 165 3.47 8.84 -8.71
N ASP A 166 2.15 8.96 -8.87
CA ASP A 166 1.53 9.70 -9.98
C ASP A 166 1.83 11.20 -9.89
N LEU A 167 1.85 11.77 -8.69
CA LEU A 167 2.22 13.17 -8.46
C LEU A 167 3.69 13.42 -8.81
N ILE A 168 4.61 12.57 -8.36
CA ILE A 168 6.03 12.70 -8.68
C ILE A 168 6.24 12.60 -10.20
N GLU A 169 5.55 11.69 -10.87
CA GLU A 169 5.60 11.57 -12.33
C GLU A 169 5.07 12.83 -13.02
N LEU A 170 3.94 13.37 -12.56
CA LEU A 170 3.34 14.58 -13.11
C LEU A 170 4.29 15.78 -13.02
N PHE A 171 4.96 15.96 -11.89
CA PHE A 171 5.92 17.07 -11.71
C PHE A 171 7.26 16.80 -12.43
N ALA A 172 7.77 15.57 -12.42
CA ALA A 172 9.00 15.22 -13.13
C ALA A 172 8.85 15.31 -14.66
N GLY A 173 7.64 15.06 -15.19
CA GLY A 173 7.33 15.24 -16.60
C GLY A 173 7.27 16.70 -17.05
N VAL A 174 7.04 17.64 -16.12
CA VAL A 174 7.10 19.09 -16.40
C VAL A 174 8.54 19.59 -16.56
N ASP A 175 9.51 18.91 -15.93
CA ASP A 175 10.93 19.29 -15.96
C ASP A 175 11.73 18.66 -17.12
N ALA A 176 11.11 17.80 -17.94
CA ALA A 176 11.78 17.19 -19.10
C ALA A 176 11.78 18.18 -20.29
N PRO A 177 12.95 18.58 -20.83
CA PRO A 177 12.99 19.40 -22.03
C PRO A 177 12.41 18.63 -23.22
N ALA A 178 11.52 19.28 -23.97
CA ALA A 178 10.88 18.77 -25.18
C ALA A 178 11.88 18.44 -26.31
#